data_AF-A0A0X1KML5-F1
#
_entry.id   AF-A0A0X1KML5-F1
#
_cell.length_a   1.000
_cell.length_b   1.000
_cell.length_c   1.000
_cell.angle_alpha   90.00
_cell.angle_beta   90.00
_cell.angle_gamma   90.00
#
_symmetry.space_group_name_H-M   'P 1'
#
loop_
_entity.id
_entity.type
_entity.pdbx_description
1 polymer ?
#
loop_
_entity_poly.entity_id
_entity_poly.type
_entity_poly.pdbx_seq_one_letter_code
_entity_poly.pdbx_strand_id
1 'polypeptide(L)'
;MSEYEGIVKMLRFFVQMKNFGYVDRIGNALNPEPVEVTLHEALRAFRSVRESAPVDESGRRYVEKDGKKIPVPGIPTEEEIRTFLDDVRSDIGVAKRVATLALAYPSKKESGGDE
;
A
#
# COMPACT_ATOMS: atom_id res chain seq x y z
N MET A 1 1.46 -15.51 -6.95
CA MET A 1 1.16 -14.09 -6.68
C MET A 1 0.20 -14.07 -5.51
N SER A 2 0.46 -13.28 -4.46
CA SER A 2 -0.46 -13.23 -3.31
C SER A 2 -1.79 -12.64 -3.76
N GLU A 3 -2.90 -13.16 -3.25
CA GLU A 3 -4.27 -12.74 -3.60
C GLU A 3 -4.49 -11.21 -3.54
N TYR A 4 -3.80 -10.53 -2.61
CA TYR A 4 -3.91 -9.09 -2.36
C TYR A 4 -2.66 -8.30 -2.79
N GLU A 5 -1.97 -8.73 -3.84
CA GLU A 5 -0.69 -8.13 -4.27
C GLU A 5 -0.80 -6.65 -4.64
N GLY A 6 -1.88 -6.23 -5.31
CA GLY A 6 -2.17 -4.83 -5.63
C GLY A 6 -2.37 -3.99 -4.38
N ILE A 7 -3.17 -4.48 -3.41
CA ILE A 7 -3.40 -3.81 -2.12
C ILE A 7 -2.08 -3.67 -1.36
N VAL A 8 -1.30 -4.75 -1.27
CA VAL A 8 0.01 -4.73 -0.61
C VAL A 8 0.95 -3.73 -1.27
N LYS A 9 1.01 -3.68 -2.61
CA LYS A 9 1.85 -2.71 -3.35
C LYS A 9 1.39 -1.27 -3.10
N MET A 10 0.08 -1.01 -3.09
CA MET A 10 -0.47 0.32 -2.82
C MET A 10 -0.16 0.78 -1.39
N LEU A 11 -0.37 -0.09 -0.39
CA LEU A 11 -0.04 0.22 1.00
C LEU A 11 1.47 0.42 1.20
N ARG A 12 2.28 -0.42 0.54
CA ARG A 12 3.74 -0.28 0.53
C ARG A 12 4.20 1.04 -0.09
N PHE A 13 3.52 1.52 -1.13
CA PHE A 13 3.80 2.84 -1.67
C PHE A 13 3.63 3.94 -0.61
N PHE A 14 2.56 3.89 0.19
CA PHE A 14 2.40 4.83 1.30
C PHE A 14 3.49 4.68 2.38
N VAL A 15 3.93 3.45 2.68
CA VAL A 15 5.08 3.19 3.56
C VAL A 15 6.36 3.83 3.03
N GLN A 16 6.67 3.67 1.74
CA GLN A 16 7.82 4.33 1.10
C GLN A 16 7.70 5.86 1.14
N MET A 17 6.47 6.36 1.09
CA MET A 17 6.16 7.78 1.29
C MET A 17 6.13 8.19 2.77
N LYS A 18 6.60 7.36 3.72
CA LYS A 18 6.57 7.63 5.18
C LYS A 18 5.17 7.99 5.71
N ASN A 19 4.12 7.55 5.02
CA ASN A 19 2.72 7.75 5.41
C ASN A 19 2.17 6.42 5.94
N PHE A 20 2.48 6.11 7.20
CA PHE A 20 2.12 4.83 7.83
C PHE A 20 0.65 4.75 8.27
N GLY A 21 -0.06 5.88 8.33
CA GLY A 21 -1.39 5.97 8.93
C GLY A 21 -2.45 5.07 8.29
N TYR A 22 -2.34 4.72 7.01
CA TYR A 22 -3.24 3.74 6.39
C TYR A 22 -2.93 2.31 6.83
N VAL A 23 -1.64 1.96 6.88
CA VAL A 23 -1.18 0.63 7.23
C VAL A 23 -1.42 0.34 8.71
N ASP A 24 -1.17 1.33 9.58
CA ASP A 24 -1.35 1.18 11.02
C ASP A 24 -2.82 1.00 11.39
N ARG A 25 -3.72 1.76 10.76
CA ARG A 25 -5.17 1.65 11.01
C ARG A 25 -5.73 0.32 10.51
N ILE A 26 -5.32 -0.14 9.33
CA ILE A 26 -5.72 -1.47 8.81
C ILE A 26 -5.14 -2.58 9.70
N GLY A 27 -3.84 -2.51 10.01
CA GLY A 27 -3.14 -3.55 10.75
C GLY A 27 -3.52 -3.64 12.23
N ASN A 28 -4.11 -2.62 12.82
CA ASN A 28 -4.52 -2.63 14.23
C ASN A 28 -6.05 -2.58 14.42
N ALA A 29 -6.81 -2.74 13.33
CA ALA A 29 -8.25 -2.80 13.39
C ALA A 29 -8.71 -4.02 14.21
N LEU A 30 -9.69 -3.81 15.10
CA LEU A 30 -10.29 -4.87 15.91
C LEU A 30 -11.57 -5.44 15.28
N ASN A 31 -12.08 -4.80 14.23
CA ASN A 31 -13.24 -5.22 13.46
C ASN A 31 -13.13 -4.68 12.02
N PRO A 32 -14.00 -5.13 11.09
CA PRO A 32 -13.87 -4.81 9.66
C PRO A 32 -14.08 -3.33 9.30
N GLU A 33 -14.89 -2.59 10.06
CA GLU A 33 -15.36 -1.26 9.65
C GLU A 33 -14.22 -0.22 9.53
N PRO A 34 -13.26 -0.12 10.48
CA PRO A 34 -12.07 0.71 10.31
C PRO A 34 -11.21 0.30 9.10
N VAL A 35 -11.20 -0.98 8.71
CA VAL A 35 -10.47 -1.45 7.52
C VAL A 35 -11.15 -0.93 6.26
N GLU A 36 -12.48 -1.06 6.16
CA GLU A 36 -13.27 -0.57 5.02
C GLU A 36 -13.08 0.95 4.82
N VAL A 37 -13.24 1.73 5.89
CA VAL A 37 -13.07 3.18 5.87
C VAL A 37 -11.64 3.57 5.47
N THR A 38 -10.64 2.95 6.10
CA THR A 38 -9.23 3.27 5.84
C THR A 38 -8.81 2.86 4.42
N LEU A 39 -9.28 1.72 3.93
CA LEU A 39 -9.00 1.26 2.57
C LEU A 39 -9.61 2.21 1.53
N HIS A 40 -10.84 2.67 1.77
CA HIS A 40 -11.49 3.69 0.92
C HIS A 40 -10.68 4.99 0.88
N GLU A 41 -10.25 5.52 2.04
CA GLU A 41 -9.40 6.71 2.11
C GLU A 41 -8.07 6.52 1.38
N ALA A 42 -7.42 5.37 1.58
CA ALA A 42 -6.16 5.02 0.94
C ALA A 42 -6.32 4.97 -0.60
N LEU A 43 -7.37 4.31 -1.10
CA LEU A 43 -7.69 4.25 -2.53
C LEU A 43 -7.92 5.65 -3.11
N ARG A 44 -8.69 6.49 -2.41
CA ARG A 44 -8.98 7.86 -2.86
C ARG A 44 -7.74 8.72 -2.94
N ALA A 45 -6.87 8.65 -1.93
CA ALA A 45 -5.59 9.36 -1.93
C ALA A 45 -4.65 8.82 -3.01
N PHE A 46 -4.58 7.50 -3.16
CA PHE A 46 -3.72 6.84 -4.12
C PHE A 46 -4.11 7.17 -5.57
N ARG A 47 -5.41 7.20 -5.90
CA ARG A 47 -5.90 7.63 -7.22
C ARG A 47 -5.41 9.03 -7.56
N SER A 48 -5.54 9.97 -6.62
CA SER A 48 -5.09 11.35 -6.80
C SER A 48 -3.60 11.44 -7.14
N VAL A 49 -2.78 10.70 -6.38
CA VAL A 49 -1.33 10.64 -6.62
C VAL A 49 -1.03 10.02 -7.98
N ARG A 50 -1.68 8.89 -8.31
CA ARG A 50 -1.41 8.18 -9.54
C ARG A 50 -1.81 8.98 -10.77
N GLU A 51 -2.96 9.66 -10.77
CA GLU A 51 -3.42 10.47 -11.90
C GLU A 51 -2.48 11.66 -12.18
N SER A 52 -1.95 12.28 -11.12
CA SER A 52 -1.02 13.40 -11.21
C SER A 52 0.45 12.99 -11.41
N ALA A 53 0.78 11.70 -11.23
CA ALA A 53 2.16 11.23 -11.29
C ALA A 53 2.76 11.38 -12.71
N PRO A 54 3.98 11.94 -12.84
CA PRO A 54 4.71 11.95 -14.09
C PRO A 54 5.01 10.53 -14.57
N VAL A 55 5.24 10.41 -15.87
CA VAL A 55 5.58 9.17 -16.55
C VAL A 55 7.02 9.26 -17.03
N ASP A 56 7.82 8.22 -16.78
CA ASP A 56 9.18 8.14 -17.28
C ASP A 56 9.23 7.70 -18.76
N GLU A 57 10.44 7.68 -19.34
CA GLU A 57 10.67 7.26 -20.72
C GLU A 57 10.22 5.81 -21.01
N SER A 58 10.08 4.99 -19.96
CA SER A 58 9.61 3.60 -20.03
C SER A 58 8.09 3.47 -19.85
N GLY A 59 7.35 4.57 -19.76
CA GLY A 59 5.91 4.56 -19.56
C GLY A 59 5.45 4.27 -18.12
N ARG A 60 6.37 4.29 -17.14
CA ARG A 60 6.06 3.98 -15.73
C ARG A 60 5.81 5.26 -14.95
N ARG A 61 4.76 5.23 -14.12
CA ARG A 61 4.43 6.33 -13.21
C ARG A 61 5.37 6.34 -12.01
N TYR A 62 5.81 7.50 -11.58
CA TYR A 62 6.65 7.67 -10.41
C TYR A 62 6.32 8.96 -9.65
N VAL A 63 6.78 9.04 -8.40
CA VAL A 63 6.85 10.29 -7.64
C VAL A 63 8.29 10.49 -7.17
N GLU A 64 8.68 11.75 -6.99
CA GLU A 64 9.98 12.09 -6.40
C GLU A 64 9.81 12.40 -4.93
N LYS A 65 10.60 11.75 -4.09
CA LYS A 65 10.64 12.00 -2.65
C LYS A 65 12.05 11.76 -2.14
N ASP A 66 12.56 12.69 -1.33
CA ASP A 66 13.91 12.62 -0.74
C ASP A 66 15.01 12.38 -1.82
N GLY A 67 14.85 13.00 -3.00
CA GLY A 67 15.76 12.84 -4.15
C GLY A 67 15.72 11.46 -4.83
N LYS A 68 14.80 10.57 -4.43
CA LYS A 68 14.64 9.22 -4.99
C LYS A 68 13.34 9.14 -5.80
N LYS A 69 13.40 8.47 -6.97
CA LYS A 69 12.19 8.13 -7.74
C LYS A 69 11.54 6.89 -7.13
N ILE A 70 10.31 7.06 -6.66
CA ILE A 70 9.48 5.98 -6.10
C ILE A 70 8.45 5.58 -7.16
N PRO A 71 8.47 4.33 -7.66
CA PRO A 71 7.49 3.85 -8.61
C PRO A 71 6.07 3.87 -8.01
N VAL A 72 5.10 4.38 -8.76
CA VAL A 72 3.68 4.34 -8.40
C VAL A 72 3.07 3.06 -8.98
N PRO A 73 2.59 2.11 -8.16
CA PRO A 73 2.05 0.86 -8.65
C PRO A 73 0.70 1.04 -9.39
N GLY A 74 0.21 -0.08 -9.95
CA GLY A 74 -1.16 -0.15 -10.44
C GLY A 74 -2.18 0.02 -9.31
N ILE A 75 -3.40 0.41 -9.67
CA ILE A 75 -4.53 0.43 -8.74
C ILE A 75 -4.95 -1.04 -8.51
N PRO A 76 -5.25 -1.47 -7.26
CA PRO A 76 -5.84 -2.77 -7.00
C PRO A 76 -7.11 -2.98 -7.83
N THR A 77 -7.38 -4.22 -8.23
CA THR A 77 -8.58 -4.52 -9.03
C THR A 77 -9.85 -4.52 -8.17
N GLU A 78 -11.02 -4.34 -8.79
CA GLU A 78 -12.31 -4.41 -8.08
C GLU A 78 -12.50 -5.77 -7.38
N GLU A 79 -12.18 -6.86 -8.09
CA GLU A 79 -12.27 -8.22 -7.55
C GLU A 79 -11.34 -8.44 -6.36
N GLU A 80 -10.10 -7.93 -6.44
CA GLU A 80 -9.14 -7.98 -5.34
C GLU A 80 -9.64 -7.22 -4.11
N ILE A 81 -10.23 -6.02 -4.30
CA ILE A 81 -10.80 -5.24 -3.20
C ILE A 81 -11.99 -5.96 -2.57
N ARG A 82 -12.91 -6.47 -3.38
CA ARG A 82 -14.09 -7.21 -2.90
C ARG A 82 -13.68 -8.42 -2.07
N THR A 83 -12.80 -9.24 -2.62
CA THR A 83 -12.32 -10.46 -1.95
C THR A 83 -11.65 -10.13 -0.62
N PHE A 84 -10.77 -9.13 -0.59
CA PHE A 84 -10.13 -8.69 0.65
C PHE A 84 -11.15 -8.23 1.71
N LEU A 85 -12.18 -7.48 1.33
CA LEU A 85 -13.19 -7.02 2.29
C LEU A 85 -14.04 -8.17 2.84
N ASP A 86 -14.44 -9.12 1.99
CA ASP A 86 -15.20 -10.31 2.40
C ASP A 86 -14.37 -11.20 3.35
N ASP A 87 -13.07 -11.36 3.06
CA ASP A 87 -12.16 -12.12 3.91
C ASP A 87 -11.87 -11.42 5.23
N VAL A 88 -11.75 -10.08 5.25
CA VAL A 88 -11.60 -9.30 6.49
C VAL A 88 -12.85 -9.38 7.36
N ARG A 89 -14.04 -9.43 6.76
CA ARG A 89 -15.30 -9.65 7.50
C ARG A 89 -15.36 -11.03 8.13
N SER A 90 -14.77 -12.03 7.49
CA SER A 90 -14.72 -13.41 7.97
C SER A 90 -13.61 -13.64 9.00
N ASP A 91 -12.44 -13.04 8.79
CA ASP A 91 -11.25 -13.11 9.64
C ASP A 91 -10.48 -11.78 9.60
N ILE A 92 -10.63 -10.98 10.66
CA ILE A 92 -9.92 -9.70 10.82
C ILE A 92 -8.39 -9.85 10.77
N GLY A 93 -7.86 -11.04 11.06
CA GLY A 93 -6.43 -11.35 10.94
C GLY A 93 -5.87 -11.18 9.53
N VAL A 94 -6.71 -11.23 8.49
CA VAL A 94 -6.33 -10.91 7.09
C VAL A 94 -5.77 -9.50 6.99
N ALA A 95 -6.40 -8.52 7.65
CA ALA A 95 -5.95 -7.13 7.64
C ALA A 95 -4.54 -6.98 8.24
N LYS A 96 -4.26 -7.67 9.37
CA LYS A 96 -2.93 -7.69 10.00
C LYS A 96 -1.87 -8.27 9.06
N ARG A 97 -2.19 -9.38 8.40
CA ARG A 97 -1.26 -10.04 7.45
C ARG A 97 -0.94 -9.12 6.27
N VAL A 98 -1.93 -8.48 5.67
CA VAL A 98 -1.74 -7.53 4.56
C VAL A 98 -0.89 -6.32 4.99
N ALA A 99 -1.20 -5.73 6.14
CA ALA A 99 -0.41 -4.63 6.70
C ALA A 99 1.05 -5.03 6.95
N THR A 100 1.27 -6.24 7.49
CA THR A 100 2.61 -6.79 7.74
C THR A 100 3.39 -6.95 6.44
N LEU A 101 2.77 -7.47 5.38
CA LEU A 101 3.40 -7.62 4.06
C LEU A 101 3.72 -6.28 3.39
N ALA A 102 2.90 -5.26 3.62
CA ALA A 102 3.18 -3.90 3.15
C ALA A 102 4.42 -3.31 3.84
N LEU A 103 4.58 -3.55 5.14
CA LEU A 103 5.73 -3.11 5.95
C LEU A 103 7.01 -3.92 5.67
N ALA A 104 6.89 -5.20 5.37
CA ALA A 104 8.02 -6.13 5.17
C ALA A 104 8.80 -5.90 3.86
N TYR A 105 8.76 -4.68 3.31
CA TYR A 105 9.61 -4.32 2.19
C TYR A 105 11.05 -4.20 2.67
N PRO A 106 12.01 -4.96 2.10
CA PRO A 106 13.41 -4.75 2.42
C PRO A 106 13.76 -3.33 1.99
N SER A 107 14.05 -2.46 2.97
CA SER A 107 14.82 -1.25 2.73
C SER A 107 16.09 -1.73 2.07
N LYS A 108 16.19 -1.53 0.74
CA LYS A 108 17.40 -1.83 -0.01
C LYS A 108 18.52 -1.16 0.77
N LYS A 109 19.43 -1.96 1.35
CA LYS A 109 20.58 -1.51 2.14
C LYS A 109 21.12 -0.24 1.48
N GLU A 110 21.06 0.87 2.21
CA GLU A 110 22.04 1.91 1.94
C GLU A 110 23.38 1.23 2.18
N SER A 111 24.17 1.08 1.11
CA SER A 111 25.60 0.85 1.27
C SER A 111 26.14 2.07 2.01
N GLY A 112 26.21 1.98 3.33
CA GLY A 112 26.68 3.03 4.22
C GLY A 112 26.47 2.55 5.64
N GLY A 113 27.57 2.28 6.33
CA GLY A 113 27.55 1.75 7.69
C GLY A 113 26.83 2.67 8.65
N ASP A 114 26.30 2.09 9.70
CA ASP A 114 26.78 2.38 11.04
C ASP A 114 26.48 1.18 11.94
N GLU A 115 27.42 0.96 12.84
CA GLU A 115 27.55 -0.12 13.82
C GLU A 115 26.44 -0.11 14.89
#